data_AF-H8G751-F1
#
_entry.id   AF-H8G751-F1
#
_cell.length_a   1.000
_cell.length_b   1.000
_cell.length_c   1.000
_cell.angle_alpha   90.00
_cell.angle_beta   90.00
_cell.angle_gamma   90.00
#
_symmetry.space_group_name_H-M   'P 1'
#
loop_
_entity.id
_entity.type
_entity.pdbx_description
1 polymer ?
#
loop_
_entity_poly.entity_id
_entity_poly.type
_entity_poly.pdbx_seq_one_letter_code
_entity_poly.pdbx_strand_id
1 'polypeptide(L)'
;MLLSLLPALALTACGGGLPDAADGTDLSACSDGACEVRVTTGDTFDHPELGAVEVVVRDDTIEVSAGSRDGEGNGWNVSGAGTEGHSLNLNGQVFAVVAVDGDQGVLRVGE
;
A
#
# COMPACT_ATOMS: atom_id res chain seq x y z
N MET A 1 22.93 -42.86 -30.43
CA MET A 1 21.74 -41.98 -30.52
C MET A 1 20.76 -42.40 -29.43
N LEU A 2 20.61 -41.60 -28.38
CA LEU A 2 19.33 -41.17 -27.81
C LEU A 2 19.66 -40.21 -26.66
N LEU A 3 19.62 -38.91 -26.96
CA LEU A 3 19.56 -37.84 -25.96
C LEU A 3 18.14 -37.87 -25.37
N SER A 4 17.98 -38.36 -24.16
CA SER A 4 16.77 -38.12 -23.37
C SER A 4 16.90 -36.72 -22.75
N LEU A 5 16.19 -35.76 -23.34
CA LEU A 5 16.02 -34.41 -22.80
C LEU A 5 15.33 -34.49 -21.44
N LEU A 6 16.03 -34.08 -20.38
CA LEU A 6 15.38 -33.69 -19.13
C LEU A 6 14.51 -32.46 -19.40
N PRO A 7 13.29 -32.39 -18.85
CA PRO A 7 12.53 -31.16 -18.89
C PRO A 7 13.28 -30.10 -18.08
N ALA A 8 13.56 -28.97 -18.72
CA ALA A 8 14.04 -27.79 -18.05
C ALA A 8 13.00 -27.41 -16.98
N LEU A 9 13.37 -27.63 -15.72
CA LEU A 9 12.76 -26.95 -14.58
C LEU A 9 12.96 -25.45 -14.85
N ALA A 10 11.92 -24.80 -15.37
CA ALA A 10 11.86 -23.35 -15.40
C ALA A 10 11.72 -22.86 -13.95
N LEU A 11 12.85 -22.74 -13.25
CA LEU A 11 12.96 -21.81 -12.13
C LEU A 11 12.95 -20.40 -12.74
N THR A 12 11.76 -19.84 -12.89
CA THR A 12 11.58 -18.40 -13.14
C THR A 12 10.77 -17.83 -12.00
N ALA A 13 11.48 -17.34 -10.99
CA ALA A 13 11.10 -16.20 -10.16
C ALA A 13 12.33 -15.73 -9.38
N CYS A 14 13.36 -15.28 -10.08
CA CYS A 14 14.23 -14.24 -9.53
C CYS A 14 13.54 -12.93 -9.88
N GLY A 15 12.64 -12.47 -9.02
CA GLY A 15 11.87 -11.25 -9.22
C GLY A 15 11.87 -10.47 -7.93
N GLY A 16 12.84 -9.57 -7.76
CA GLY A 16 12.67 -8.44 -6.86
C GLY A 16 11.48 -7.66 -7.40
N GLY A 17 10.38 -7.70 -6.67
CA GLY A 17 9.13 -7.08 -7.04
C GLY A 17 8.18 -7.16 -5.87
N LEU A 18 7.27 -6.20 -5.80
CA LEU A 18 6.26 -6.14 -4.76
C LEU A 18 5.46 -7.45 -4.68
N PRO A 19 5.11 -7.90 -3.46
CA PRO A 19 4.16 -9.00 -3.29
C PRO A 19 2.81 -8.66 -3.94
N ASP A 20 2.01 -9.70 -4.18
CA ASP A 20 0.61 -9.51 -4.57
C ASP A 20 -0.14 -8.89 -3.39
N ALA A 21 -0.89 -7.83 -3.67
CA ALA A 21 -1.81 -7.21 -2.73
C ALA A 21 -3.17 -7.91 -2.82
N ALA A 22 -3.80 -8.23 -1.69
CA ALA A 22 -5.08 -8.97 -1.67
C ALA A 22 -6.18 -8.36 -2.54
N ASP A 23 -6.25 -7.03 -2.57
CA ASP A 23 -7.22 -6.25 -3.36
C ASP A 23 -6.60 -5.65 -4.64
N GLY A 24 -5.35 -6.02 -4.97
CA GLY A 24 -4.66 -5.54 -6.16
C GLY A 24 -4.50 -4.02 -6.14
N THR A 25 -5.02 -3.33 -7.17
CA THR A 25 -5.02 -1.86 -7.26
C THR A 25 -6.41 -1.25 -6.99
N ASP A 26 -7.34 -2.03 -6.43
CA ASP A 26 -8.69 -1.55 -6.17
C ASP A 26 -8.74 -0.73 -4.87
N LEU A 27 -8.41 0.56 -4.99
CA LEU A 27 -8.45 1.51 -3.88
C LEU A 27 -9.83 1.65 -3.22
N SER A 28 -10.91 1.27 -3.92
CA SER A 28 -12.25 1.32 -3.34
C SER A 28 -12.49 0.25 -2.28
N ALA A 29 -11.68 -0.82 -2.26
CA ALA A 29 -11.71 -1.85 -1.23
C ALA A 29 -11.48 -1.28 0.18
N CYS A 30 -10.74 -0.18 0.30
CA CYS A 30 -10.43 0.45 1.59
C CYS A 30 -11.61 1.21 2.24
N SER A 31 -12.76 1.30 1.56
CA SER A 31 -13.92 2.09 2.00
C SER A 31 -14.58 1.57 3.28
N ASP A 32 -14.35 0.32 3.66
CA ASP A 32 -14.80 -0.27 4.92
C ASP A 32 -13.73 -0.22 6.03
N GLY A 33 -12.57 0.38 5.73
CA GLY A 33 -11.44 0.50 6.65
C GLY A 33 -10.52 -0.73 6.66
N ALA A 34 -10.71 -1.70 5.76
CA ALA A 34 -9.85 -2.87 5.66
C ALA A 34 -9.55 -3.24 4.20
N CYS A 35 -8.29 -3.19 3.82
CA CYS A 35 -7.85 -3.55 2.46
C CYS A 35 -6.35 -3.86 2.45
N GLU A 36 -5.88 -4.50 1.40
CA GLU A 36 -4.47 -4.54 1.03
C GLU A 36 -4.31 -4.22 -0.45
N VAL A 37 -3.71 -3.06 -0.73
CA VAL A 37 -3.64 -2.49 -2.07
C VAL A 37 -2.22 -2.13 -2.47
N ARG A 38 -1.93 -2.24 -3.76
CA ARG A 38 -0.77 -1.63 -4.40
C ARG A 38 -1.04 -0.16 -4.63
N VAL A 39 -0.09 0.68 -4.22
CA VAL A 39 -0.20 2.14 -4.24
C VAL A 39 1.01 2.79 -4.91
N THR A 40 0.79 3.98 -5.42
CA THR A 40 1.76 4.90 -6.03
C THR A 40 1.53 6.32 -5.51
N THR A 41 2.47 7.23 -5.78
CA THR A 41 2.30 8.64 -5.42
C THR A 41 1.08 9.26 -6.10
N GLY A 42 0.23 9.90 -5.31
CA GLY A 42 -0.98 10.59 -5.76
C GLY A 42 -2.24 9.73 -5.68
N ASP A 43 -2.12 8.46 -5.30
CA ASP A 43 -3.28 7.63 -5.00
C ASP A 43 -4.06 8.20 -3.81
N THR A 44 -5.37 8.13 -3.92
CA THR A 44 -6.31 8.57 -2.88
C THR A 44 -7.41 7.55 -2.71
N PHE A 45 -7.78 7.26 -1.47
CA PHE A 45 -8.93 6.40 -1.14
C PHE A 45 -9.71 6.97 0.05
N ASP A 46 -10.98 6.58 0.15
CA ASP A 46 -11.81 6.94 1.30
C ASP A 46 -11.64 5.92 2.42
N HIS A 47 -11.57 6.40 3.66
CA HIS A 47 -11.55 5.60 4.87
C HIS A 47 -12.69 6.03 5.82
N PRO A 48 -13.44 5.10 6.42
CA PRO A 48 -14.66 5.43 7.17
C PRO A 48 -14.43 6.41 8.32
N GLU A 49 -13.30 6.28 9.02
CA GLU A 49 -12.96 7.11 10.18
C GLU A 49 -12.06 8.31 9.84
N LEU A 50 -11.39 8.29 8.68
CA LEU A 50 -10.37 9.29 8.36
C LEU A 50 -10.75 10.22 7.19
N GLY A 51 -11.80 9.89 6.45
CA GLY A 51 -12.13 10.56 5.20
C GLY A 51 -11.11 10.20 4.11
N ALA A 52 -10.80 11.16 3.24
CA ALA A 52 -9.86 10.95 2.15
C ALA A 52 -8.43 10.77 2.68
N VAL A 53 -7.79 9.68 2.26
CA VAL A 53 -6.41 9.32 2.55
C VAL A 53 -5.60 9.48 1.27
N GLU A 54 -4.54 10.28 1.32
CA GLU A 54 -3.58 10.50 0.23
C GLU A 54 -2.28 9.74 0.50
N VAL A 55 -1.73 9.12 -0.56
CA VAL A 55 -0.51 8.32 -0.51
C VAL A 55 0.62 8.96 -1.32
N VAL A 56 1.82 8.97 -0.73
CA VAL A 56 3.07 9.33 -1.40
C VAL A 56 4.06 8.20 -1.21
N VAL A 57 4.65 7.73 -2.31
CA VAL A 57 5.69 6.68 -2.30
C VAL A 57 6.99 7.29 -2.77
N ARG A 58 8.05 7.16 -1.96
CA ARG A 58 9.38 7.67 -2.26
C ARG A 58 10.44 6.69 -1.76
N ASP A 59 11.32 6.29 -2.68
CA ASP A 59 12.45 5.41 -2.40
C ASP A 59 12.01 4.08 -1.77
N ASP A 60 12.17 3.96 -0.45
CA ASP A 60 11.83 2.80 0.38
C ASP A 60 10.70 3.11 1.40
N THR A 61 10.04 4.26 1.26
CA THR A 61 9.07 4.80 2.21
C THR A 61 7.70 5.05 1.58
N ILE A 62 6.64 4.73 2.33
CA ILE A 62 5.28 5.19 2.07
C ILE A 62 4.90 6.23 3.12
N GLU A 63 4.48 7.40 2.66
CA GLU A 63 3.82 8.43 3.47
C GLU A 63 2.31 8.36 3.24
N VAL A 64 1.55 8.44 4.33
CA VAL A 64 0.09 8.42 4.33
C VAL A 64 -0.39 9.67 5.06
N SER A 65 -1.34 10.39 4.48
CA SER A 65 -1.95 11.56 5.12
C SER A 65 -3.46 11.54 4.97
N ALA A 66 -4.16 11.99 6.01
CA ALA A 66 -5.60 12.07 6.02
C ALA A 66 -6.06 13.33 6.76
N GLY A 67 -7.25 13.80 6.44
CA GLY A 67 -7.83 14.94 7.14
C GLY A 67 -9.24 15.26 6.70
N SER A 68 -9.99 15.91 7.59
CA SER A 68 -11.30 16.45 7.23
C SER A 68 -11.11 17.79 6.51
N ARG A 69 -11.65 17.90 5.29
CA ARG A 69 -11.83 19.20 4.63
C ARG A 69 -13.20 19.75 5.01
N ASP A 70 -13.25 20.34 6.20
CA ASP A 70 -14.39 21.16 6.59
C ASP A 70 -14.27 22.46 5.79
N GLY A 71 -15.27 22.81 4.99
CA GLY A 71 -15.28 24.03 4.15
C GLY A 71 -15.06 25.34 4.92
N GLU A 72 -15.13 25.29 6.26
CA GLU A 72 -14.91 26.39 7.21
C GLU A 72 -13.46 26.53 7.71
N GLY A 73 -12.52 25.70 7.25
CA GLY A 73 -11.09 25.84 7.58
C GLY A 73 -10.66 25.34 8.97
N ASN A 74 -11.57 24.70 9.72
CA ASN A 74 -11.28 24.00 10.98
C ASN A 74 -11.16 22.49 10.75
N GLY A 75 -10.33 22.08 9.80
CA GLY A 75 -10.05 20.67 9.55
C GLY A 75 -8.97 20.13 10.50
N TRP A 76 -8.97 18.82 10.71
CA TRP A 76 -7.82 18.13 11.30
C TRP A 76 -6.99 17.49 10.18
N ASN A 77 -5.68 17.37 10.38
CA ASN A 77 -4.79 16.63 9.50
C ASN A 77 -3.90 15.71 10.34
N VAL A 78 -3.69 14.49 9.87
CA VAL A 78 -2.74 13.54 10.44
C VAL A 78 -1.93 12.92 9.31
N SER A 79 -0.68 12.60 9.59
CA SER A 79 0.18 11.91 8.64
C SER A 79 1.20 11.03 9.34
N GLY A 80 1.69 10.04 8.62
CA GLY A 80 2.75 9.13 9.06
C GLY A 80 3.52 8.61 7.86
N ALA A 81 4.74 8.14 8.10
CA ALA A 81 5.60 7.57 7.07
C ALA A 81 6.32 6.33 7.60
N GLY A 82 6.46 5.31 6.76
CA GLY A 82 7.07 4.04 7.14
C GLY A 82 7.73 3.33 5.98
N THR A 83 8.74 2.54 6.29
CA THR A 83 9.39 1.60 5.36
C THR A 83 8.74 0.23 5.49
N GLU A 84 9.13 -0.71 4.63
CA GLU A 84 8.70 -2.12 4.72
C GLU A 84 8.74 -2.66 6.16
N GLY A 85 7.64 -3.28 6.58
CA GLY A 85 7.45 -3.86 7.90
C GLY A 85 7.02 -2.88 9.00
N HIS A 86 6.90 -1.58 8.72
CA HIS A 86 6.41 -0.60 9.69
C HIS A 86 4.87 -0.49 9.65
N SER A 87 4.28 -0.35 10.84
CA SER A 87 2.88 0.03 11.02
C SER A 87 2.78 1.47 11.50
N LEU A 88 1.96 2.26 10.81
CA LEU A 88 1.61 3.63 11.16
C LEU A 88 0.27 3.62 11.89
N ASN A 89 0.17 4.33 13.00
CA ASN A 89 -1.11 4.54 13.68
C ASN A 89 -1.53 6.00 13.56
N LEU A 90 -2.63 6.24 12.85
CA LEU A 90 -3.18 7.57 12.60
C LEU A 90 -4.59 7.63 13.18
N ASN A 91 -4.77 8.37 14.28
CA ASN A 91 -6.04 8.47 15.02
C ASN A 91 -6.68 7.10 15.33
N GLY A 92 -5.87 6.11 15.71
CA GLY A 92 -6.35 4.77 16.04
C GLY A 92 -6.50 3.82 14.85
N GLN A 93 -6.31 4.30 13.61
CA GLN A 93 -6.33 3.48 12.40
C GLN A 93 -4.91 3.02 12.04
N VAL A 94 -4.78 1.76 11.63
CA VAL A 94 -3.48 1.14 11.35
C VAL A 94 -3.26 1.03 9.86
N PHE A 95 -2.09 1.47 9.42
CA PHE A 95 -1.59 1.30 8.06
C PHE A 95 -0.25 0.55 8.11
N ALA A 96 -0.19 -0.67 7.59
CA ALA A 96 1.03 -1.45 7.53
C ALA A 96 1.66 -1.34 6.14
N VAL A 97 2.94 -0.95 6.10
CA VAL A 97 3.73 -0.93 4.87
C VAL A 97 4.26 -2.34 4.64
N VAL A 98 3.62 -3.08 3.73
CA VAL A 98 3.92 -4.49 3.47
C VAL A 98 5.19 -4.64 2.65
N ALA A 99 5.41 -3.76 1.67
CA ALA A 99 6.60 -3.71 0.83
C ALA A 99 6.68 -2.38 0.09
N VAL A 100 7.89 -1.97 -0.31
CA VAL A 100 8.14 -0.80 -1.16
C VAL A 100 9.18 -1.16 -2.22
N ASP A 101 8.96 -0.73 -3.46
CA ASP A 101 9.86 -0.92 -4.58
C ASP A 101 9.78 0.31 -5.50
N GLY A 102 10.75 1.22 -5.36
CA GLY A 102 10.84 2.43 -6.17
C GLY A 102 9.69 3.40 -5.93
N ASP A 103 8.82 3.56 -6.93
CA ASP A 103 7.65 4.45 -6.90
C ASP A 103 6.33 3.73 -6.57
N GLN A 104 6.41 2.44 -6.21
CA GLN A 104 5.27 1.60 -5.86
C GLN A 104 5.43 1.00 -4.46
N GLY A 105 4.31 0.70 -3.81
CA GLY A 105 4.30 -0.04 -2.55
C GLY A 105 3.06 -0.89 -2.38
N VAL A 106 3.05 -1.75 -1.35
CA VAL A 106 1.86 -2.47 -0.89
C VAL A 106 1.52 -1.96 0.51
N LEU A 107 0.29 -1.47 0.66
CA LEU A 107 -0.24 -0.89 1.88
C LEU A 107 -1.42 -1.73 2.36
N ARG A 108 -1.39 -2.14 3.63
CA ARG A 108 -2.50 -2.81 4.29
C ARG A 108 -3.14 -1.86 5.31
N VAL A 109 -4.46 -1.85 5.37
CA VAL A 109 -5.26 -0.99 6.24
C VAL A 109 -6.09 -1.86 7.19
N GLY A 110 -6.20 -1.45 8.46
CA GLY A 110 -7.17 -2.01 9.41
C GLY A 110 -6.72 -3.24 10.21
N GLU A 111 -5.42 -3.44 10.45
CA GLU A 111 -4.89 -4.55 11.28
C GLU A 111 -5.32 -4.51 12.76
#